data_AF-A0A7Z9IVN4-F1
#
_entry.id   AF-A0A7Z9IVN4-F1
#
_cell.length_a   1.000
_cell.length_b   1.000
_cell.length_c   1.000
_cell.angle_alpha   90.00
_cell.angle_beta   90.00
_cell.angle_gamma   90.00
#
_symmetry.space_group_name_H-M   'P 1'
#
loop_
_entity.id
_entity.type
_entity.pdbx_description
1 polymer ?
#
loop_
_entity_poly.entity_id
_entity_poly.type
_entity_poly.pdbx_seq_one_letter_code
_entity_poly.pdbx_strand_id
1 'polypeptide(L)'
;MRLDTESVVDLFIKTWSGDAKWLPYCLAGHSRYARDFRQLVLITDKGFDFEISETNIPIKIIETDPTEAGYTENPAFWGVTRQGKITEKSPRGPGYYWQQAVKMSWPEYSDADAVVILDTDVIAWDKFCAMDFTMNGQPYWRTEP
;
A
#
# COMPACT_ATOMS: atom_id res chain seq x y z
N MET A 1 25.63 6.46 -3.81
CA MET A 1 25.91 6.18 -2.39
C MET A 1 25.51 7.42 -1.62
N ARG A 2 24.29 7.45 -1.06
CA ARG A 2 23.86 8.53 -0.16
C ARG A 2 24.44 8.20 1.20
N LEU A 3 25.46 8.97 1.59
CA LEU A 3 25.97 9.02 2.95
C LEU A 3 25.23 10.20 3.61
N ASP A 4 24.64 9.97 4.78
CA ASP A 4 24.18 10.98 5.74
C ASP A 4 22.76 11.57 5.61
N THR A 5 21.80 10.89 4.98
CA THR A 5 20.37 11.30 5.05
C THR A 5 19.52 10.22 5.70
N GLU A 6 18.66 10.59 6.66
CA GLU A 6 17.63 9.71 7.21
C GLU A 6 16.84 9.02 6.08
N SER A 7 16.55 7.72 6.22
CA SER A 7 15.76 6.99 5.22
C SER A 7 14.40 7.64 5.01
N VAL A 8 14.03 7.81 3.75
CA VAL A 8 12.70 8.27 3.35
C VAL A 8 11.74 7.09 3.36
N VAL A 9 10.65 7.21 4.13
CA VAL A 9 9.62 6.17 4.23
C VAL A 9 8.26 6.74 3.84
N ASP A 10 7.57 6.04 2.94
CA ASP A 10 6.18 6.33 2.57
C ASP A 10 5.21 5.36 3.26
N LEU A 11 4.00 5.84 3.55
CA LEU A 11 2.88 4.97 3.89
C LEU A 11 2.21 4.54 2.57
N PHE A 12 1.95 3.24 2.38
CA PHE A 12 1.48 2.70 1.11
C PHE A 12 0.18 1.91 1.28
N ILE A 13 -0.87 2.35 0.59
CA ILE A 13 -2.22 1.77 0.69
C ILE A 13 -2.75 1.49 -0.70
N LYS A 14 -3.26 0.27 -0.92
CA LYS A 14 -4.05 -0.08 -2.11
C LYS A 14 -5.46 -0.43 -1.69
N THR A 15 -6.43 0.28 -2.28
CA THR A 15 -7.87 0.06 -2.14
C THR A 15 -8.49 -0.41 -3.47
N TRP A 16 -9.67 -1.00 -3.39
CA TRP A 16 -10.52 -1.40 -4.52
C TRP A 16 -12.00 -1.25 -4.11
N SER A 17 -12.91 -1.43 -5.06
CA SER A 17 -14.35 -1.17 -4.83
C SER A 17 -14.97 -1.93 -3.65
N GLY A 18 -14.48 -3.12 -3.31
CA GLY A 18 -14.96 -3.89 -2.15
C GLY A 18 -14.56 -3.30 -0.79
N ASP A 19 -13.42 -2.62 -0.71
CA ASP A 19 -12.88 -2.05 0.52
C ASP A 19 -13.09 -0.53 0.63
N ALA A 20 -13.69 0.07 -0.40
CA ALA A 20 -14.05 1.47 -0.52
C ALA A 20 -14.65 2.10 0.75
N LYS A 21 -15.59 1.38 1.37
CA LYS A 21 -16.30 1.82 2.57
C LYS A 21 -15.39 2.05 3.78
N TRP A 22 -14.22 1.42 3.81
CA TRP A 22 -13.26 1.54 4.90
C TRP A 22 -12.30 2.71 4.73
N LEU A 23 -12.10 3.17 3.48
CA LEU A 23 -11.12 4.19 3.14
C LEU A 23 -11.26 5.48 3.97
N PRO A 24 -12.45 6.06 4.20
CA PRO A 24 -12.57 7.26 5.03
C PRO A 24 -12.10 7.04 6.49
N TYR A 25 -12.41 5.87 7.07
CA TYR A 25 -11.99 5.52 8.43
C TYR A 25 -10.49 5.26 8.50
N CYS A 26 -9.95 4.58 7.50
CA CYS A 26 -8.53 4.34 7.34
C CYS A 26 -7.77 5.66 7.26
N LEU A 27 -8.14 6.56 6.34
CA LEU A 27 -7.51 7.87 6.18
C LEU A 27 -7.64 8.73 7.44
N ALA A 28 -8.80 8.72 8.12
CA ALA A 28 -8.99 9.46 9.36
C ALA A 28 -8.09 8.95 10.50
N GLY A 29 -7.98 7.62 10.67
CA GLY A 29 -7.09 7.01 11.67
C GLY A 29 -5.62 7.35 11.41
N HIS A 30 -5.18 7.17 10.16
CA HIS A 30 -3.81 7.48 9.77
C HIS A 30 -3.51 8.98 9.86
N SER A 31 -4.43 9.85 9.45
CA SER A 31 -4.33 11.30 9.65
C SER A 31 -4.13 11.68 11.13
N ARG A 32 -4.82 10.97 12.02
CA ARG A 32 -4.71 11.24 13.46
C ARG A 32 -3.41 10.74 14.06
N TYR A 33 -2.87 9.60 13.62
CA TYR A 33 -1.83 8.89 14.37
C TYR A 33 -0.50 8.65 13.65
N ALA A 34 -0.49 8.57 12.31
CA ALA A 34 0.73 8.37 11.55
C ALA A 34 1.58 9.66 11.57
N ARG A 35 2.90 9.51 11.78
CA ARG A 35 3.87 10.63 11.81
C ARG A 35 5.12 10.29 11.02
N ASP A 36 5.82 11.33 10.57
CA ASP A 36 7.16 11.25 9.99
C ASP A 36 7.26 10.41 8.69
N PHE A 37 6.12 10.09 8.07
CA PHE A 37 6.07 9.60 6.70
C PHE A 37 6.17 10.79 5.74
N ARG A 38 6.93 10.63 4.65
CA ARG A 38 7.02 11.67 3.61
C ARG A 38 5.66 11.94 2.98
N GLN A 39 4.92 10.88 2.68
CA GLN A 39 3.58 10.93 2.10
C GLN A 39 2.83 9.61 2.32
N LEU A 40 1.52 9.64 2.11
CA LEU A 40 0.68 8.46 1.93
C LEU A 40 0.44 8.28 0.42
N VAL A 41 0.93 7.17 -0.14
CA VAL A 41 0.66 6.77 -1.51
C VAL A 41 -0.59 5.90 -1.53
N LEU A 42 -1.69 6.45 -2.04
CA LEU A 42 -2.96 5.76 -2.20
C LEU A 42 -3.12 5.31 -3.64
N ILE A 43 -3.14 4.00 -3.85
CA ILE A 43 -3.45 3.40 -5.14
C ILE A 43 -4.93 3.02 -5.17
N THR A 44 -5.65 3.43 -6.20
CA THR A 44 -7.08 3.13 -6.40
C THR A 44 -7.31 2.45 -7.75
N ASP A 45 -8.51 1.92 -7.95
CA ASP A 45 -8.95 1.51 -9.29
C ASP A 45 -9.40 2.76 -10.08
N LYS A 46 -9.29 2.77 -11.42
CA LYS A 46 -9.76 3.94 -12.20
C LYS A 46 -11.26 4.13 -12.07
N GLY A 47 -11.69 5.39 -12.03
CA GLY A 47 -13.11 5.75 -11.90
C GLY A 47 -13.71 5.36 -10.53
N PHE A 48 -12.84 5.11 -9.55
CA PHE A 48 -13.25 4.89 -8.19
C PHE A 48 -13.53 6.23 -7.51
N ASP A 49 -14.81 6.51 -7.26
CA ASP A 49 -15.23 7.73 -6.55
C ASP A 49 -15.11 7.53 -5.03
N PHE A 50 -14.38 8.44 -4.38
CA PHE A 50 -14.26 8.48 -2.93
C PHE A 50 -14.00 9.90 -2.46
N GLU A 51 -14.41 10.19 -1.22
CA GLU A 51 -14.10 11.44 -0.55
C GLU A 51 -12.82 11.28 0.28
N ILE A 52 -11.91 12.24 0.12
CA ILE A 52 -10.70 12.33 0.93
C ILE A 52 -10.91 13.42 1.98
N SER A 53 -10.80 13.04 3.24
CA SER A 53 -10.69 14.00 4.33
C SER A 53 -9.30 14.61 4.37
N GLU A 54 -9.17 15.84 4.88
CA GLU A 54 -7.86 16.45 5.13
C GLU A 54 -7.00 15.54 6.03
N THR A 55 -5.78 15.26 5.57
CA THR A 55 -4.82 14.43 6.29
C THR A 55 -3.62 15.23 6.77
N ASN A 56 -3.06 14.86 7.91
CA ASN A 56 -1.84 15.46 8.45
C ASN A 56 -0.57 15.13 7.62
N ILE A 57 -0.65 14.12 6.75
CA ILE A 57 0.41 13.67 5.83
C ILE A 57 -0.09 13.94 4.40
N PRO A 58 0.76 14.45 3.48
CA PRO A 58 0.39 14.63 2.09
C PRO A 58 -0.06 13.30 1.44
N ILE A 59 -1.15 13.31 0.69
CA ILE A 59 -1.62 12.14 -0.06
C ILE A 59 -1.24 12.28 -1.54
N LYS A 60 -0.58 11.25 -2.08
CA LYS A 60 -0.40 11.03 -3.52
C LYS A 60 -1.38 9.96 -3.97
N ILE A 61 -2.31 10.32 -4.85
CA ILE A 61 -3.31 9.39 -5.40
C ILE A 61 -2.85 8.91 -6.77
N ILE A 62 -2.92 7.61 -7.01
CA ILE A 62 -2.61 7.00 -8.31
C ILE A 62 -3.74 6.04 -8.67
N GLU A 63 -4.39 6.25 -9.80
CA GLU A 63 -5.42 5.37 -10.31
C GLU A 63 -4.83 4.35 -11.28
N THR A 64 -5.19 3.08 -11.13
CA THR A 64 -4.62 1.97 -11.89
C THR A 64 -5.72 0.95 -12.24
N ASP A 65 -5.61 0.27 -13.37
CA ASP A 65 -6.49 -0.87 -13.69
C ASP A 65 -5.72 -2.19 -13.61
N PRO A 66 -6.37 -3.30 -13.22
CA PRO A 66 -5.76 -4.63 -13.19
C PRO A 66 -5.29 -5.17 -14.56
N THR A 67 -5.48 -4.41 -15.65
CA THR A 67 -5.12 -4.78 -17.02
C THR A 67 -3.75 -4.31 -17.48
N GLU A 68 -3.03 -3.45 -16.74
CA GLU A 68 -1.70 -2.96 -17.17
C GLU A 68 -0.52 -3.67 -16.48
N ALA A 69 -0.67 -4.22 -15.27
CA ALA A 69 0.38 -5.03 -14.67
C ALA A 69 0.23 -6.51 -15.07
N GLY A 70 0.71 -6.82 -16.27
CA GLY A 70 0.96 -8.20 -16.65
C GLY A 70 1.95 -8.82 -15.66
N TYR A 71 1.50 -9.78 -14.84
CA TYR A 71 2.41 -10.60 -14.05
C TYR A 71 3.34 -11.35 -15.01
N THR A 72 4.66 -11.17 -14.85
CA THR A 72 5.62 -12.00 -15.57
C THR A 72 5.69 -13.39 -14.95
N GLU A 73 5.65 -13.54 -13.62
CA GLU A 73 5.51 -14.86 -12.95
C GLU A 73 4.86 -14.72 -11.56
N ASN A 74 3.68 -15.32 -11.35
CA ASN A 74 3.07 -15.42 -10.02
C ASN A 74 3.66 -16.65 -9.27
N PRO A 75 3.93 -16.56 -7.95
CA PRO A 75 4.40 -17.72 -7.19
C PRO A 75 3.39 -18.88 -7.29
N ALA A 76 3.90 -20.08 -7.55
CA ALA A 76 3.09 -21.27 -7.84
C ALA A 76 2.02 -21.61 -6.79
N PHE A 77 2.15 -21.12 -5.56
CA PHE A 77 1.20 -21.36 -4.47
C PHE A 77 -0.13 -20.59 -4.61
N TRP A 78 -0.19 -19.55 -5.45
CA TRP A 78 -1.39 -18.70 -5.58
C TRP A 78 -2.46 -19.25 -6.53
N GLY A 79 -2.24 -20.41 -7.15
CA GLY A 79 -3.24 -21.03 -8.04
C GLY A 79 -3.55 -20.25 -9.33
N VAL A 80 -2.79 -19.19 -9.64
CA VAL A 80 -2.91 -18.40 -10.87
C VAL A 80 -1.90 -18.95 -11.88
N THR A 81 -2.38 -19.59 -12.95
CA THR A 81 -1.51 -20.20 -13.95
C THR A 81 -0.86 -19.16 -14.86
N ARG A 82 0.37 -19.50 -15.27
CA ARG A 82 1.48 -18.72 -15.86
C ARG A 82 1.21 -17.88 -17.13
N GLN A 83 -0.03 -17.54 -17.47
CA GLN A 83 -0.36 -16.63 -18.58
C GLN A 83 -1.84 -16.18 -18.62
N GLY A 84 -2.65 -16.49 -17.60
CA GLY A 84 -4.10 -16.37 -17.70
C GLY A 84 -4.66 -15.21 -16.91
N LYS A 85 -5.59 -14.46 -17.53
CA LYS A 85 -6.66 -13.69 -16.87
C LYS A 85 -6.98 -14.24 -15.48
N ILE A 86 -7.24 -13.35 -14.50
CA ILE A 86 -7.82 -13.76 -13.22
C ILE A 86 -9.16 -14.45 -13.50
N THR A 87 -9.13 -15.78 -13.62
CA THR A 87 -10.33 -16.56 -13.85
C THR A 87 -11.16 -16.53 -12.58
N GLU A 88 -12.47 -16.41 -12.77
CA GLU A 88 -13.59 -16.19 -11.83
C GLU A 88 -13.70 -17.18 -10.64
N LYS A 89 -12.65 -17.94 -10.31
CA LYS A 89 -12.62 -18.97 -9.25
C LYS A 89 -11.70 -18.66 -8.07
N SER A 90 -11.20 -17.44 -7.95
CA SER A 90 -10.64 -17.00 -6.66
C SER A 90 -11.77 -16.90 -5.64
N PRO A 91 -11.70 -17.55 -4.46
CA PRO A 91 -12.69 -17.35 -3.41
C PRO A 91 -12.76 -15.90 -2.93
N ARG A 92 -11.76 -15.06 -3.25
CA ARG A 92 -11.68 -13.64 -2.87
C ARG A 92 -11.84 -12.66 -4.04
N GLY A 93 -12.09 -13.17 -5.26
CA GLY A 93 -12.25 -12.35 -6.46
C GLY A 93 -10.96 -11.70 -7.00
N PRO A 94 -11.04 -10.99 -8.14
CA PRO A 94 -9.89 -10.37 -8.80
C PRO A 94 -9.32 -9.14 -8.10
N GLY A 95 -10.15 -8.34 -7.41
CA GLY A 95 -9.69 -7.15 -6.68
C GLY A 95 -8.68 -7.47 -5.58
N TYR A 96 -8.88 -8.58 -4.86
CA TYR A 96 -7.94 -9.04 -3.82
C TYR A 96 -6.54 -9.34 -4.38
N TYR A 97 -6.44 -10.06 -5.50
CA TYR A 97 -5.14 -10.37 -6.08
C TYR A 97 -4.48 -9.14 -6.70
N TRP A 98 -5.28 -8.28 -7.31
CA TRP A 98 -4.79 -7.00 -7.79
C TRP A 98 -4.16 -6.17 -6.68
N GLN A 99 -4.80 -6.14 -5.50
CA GLN A 99 -4.27 -5.48 -4.33
C GLN A 99 -2.89 -6.04 -3.92
N GLN A 100 -2.71 -7.36 -3.95
CA GLN A 100 -1.42 -7.99 -3.65
C GLN A 100 -0.35 -7.67 -4.72
N ALA A 101 -0.73 -7.62 -5.99
CA ALA A 101 0.15 -7.23 -7.11
C ALA A 101 0.79 -5.87 -6.84
N VAL A 102 -0.07 -4.88 -6.61
CA VAL A 102 0.35 -3.48 -6.41
C VAL A 102 1.26 -3.35 -5.20
N LYS A 103 0.96 -4.06 -4.11
CA LYS A 103 1.80 -4.07 -2.90
C LYS A 103 3.19 -4.64 -3.15
N MET A 104 3.29 -5.73 -3.93
CA MET A 104 4.57 -6.33 -4.31
C MET A 104 5.35 -5.50 -5.34
N SER A 105 4.65 -4.68 -6.12
CA SER A 105 5.20 -3.75 -7.11
C SER A 105 5.28 -2.31 -6.61
N TRP A 106 5.31 -2.07 -5.30
CA TRP A 106 5.38 -0.71 -4.74
C TRP A 106 6.50 0.19 -5.32
N PRO A 107 7.68 -0.31 -5.77
CA PRO A 107 8.72 0.53 -6.36
C PRO A 107 8.32 1.21 -7.67
N GLU A 108 7.24 0.74 -8.33
CA GLU A 108 6.68 1.39 -9.52
C GLU A 108 5.95 2.71 -9.17
N TYR A 109 5.58 2.89 -7.90
CA TYR A 109 4.67 3.96 -7.45
C TYR A 109 5.33 4.94 -6.46
N SER A 110 6.41 4.51 -5.79
CA SER A 110 7.20 5.31 -4.85
C SER A 110 8.70 5.10 -5.05
N ASP A 111 9.45 6.19 -4.95
CA ASP A 111 10.92 6.25 -4.93
C ASP A 111 11.50 6.31 -3.50
N ALA A 112 10.69 6.03 -2.48
CA ALA A 112 11.13 5.98 -1.08
C ALA A 112 12.16 4.87 -0.85
N ASP A 113 13.01 5.02 0.17
CA ASP A 113 13.98 3.98 0.56
C ASP A 113 13.27 2.74 1.14
N ALA A 114 12.09 2.94 1.73
CA ALA A 114 11.17 1.89 2.15
C ALA A 114 9.71 2.35 2.15
N VAL A 115 8.78 1.38 2.24
CA VAL A 115 7.36 1.63 2.42
C VAL A 115 6.81 0.83 3.60
N VAL A 116 5.83 1.41 4.30
CA VAL A 116 4.96 0.66 5.21
C VAL A 116 3.65 0.38 4.48
N ILE A 117 3.42 -0.89 4.16
CA ILE A 117 2.22 -1.32 3.42
C ILE A 117 1.12 -1.69 4.41
N LEU A 118 -0.04 -1.03 4.30
CA LEU A 118 -1.24 -1.34 5.09
C LEU A 118 -2.44 -1.61 4.20
N ASP A 119 -3.35 -2.44 4.70
CA ASP A 119 -4.64 -2.71 4.05
C ASP A 119 -5.60 -1.54 4.28
N THR A 120 -6.59 -1.36 3.40
CA THR A 120 -7.53 -0.23 3.48
C THR A 120 -8.54 -0.39 4.62
N ASP A 121 -8.65 -1.57 5.20
CA ASP A 121 -9.47 -1.85 6.39
C ASP A 121 -8.68 -1.75 7.72
N VAL A 122 -7.41 -1.36 7.67
CA VAL A 122 -6.60 -1.07 8.86
C VAL A 122 -6.85 0.36 9.33
N ILE A 123 -7.13 0.52 10.62
CA ILE A 123 -7.33 1.82 11.26
C ILE A 123 -6.29 1.97 12.38
N ALA A 124 -5.43 2.97 12.25
CA ALA A 124 -4.50 3.31 13.32
C ALA A 124 -5.26 3.76 14.58
N TRP A 125 -4.88 3.22 15.73
CA TRP A 125 -5.49 3.53 17.02
C TRP A 125 -4.57 4.30 17.97
N ASP A 126 -3.26 4.22 17.76
CA ASP A 126 -2.24 4.92 18.53
C ASP A 126 -1.13 5.43 17.60
N LYS A 127 -0.34 6.40 18.08
CA LYS A 127 0.74 7.02 17.34
C LYS A 127 1.74 5.98 16.86
N PHE A 128 2.09 6.06 15.58
CA PHE A 128 3.20 5.33 15.00
C PHE A 128 3.92 6.21 13.99
N CYS A 129 5.22 5.98 13.81
CA CYS A 129 6.06 6.78 12.94
C CYS A 129 6.87 5.92 11.98
N ALA A 130 7.30 6.51 10.87
CA ALA A 130 8.24 5.88 9.94
C ALA A 130 9.48 5.32 10.68
N MET A 131 9.96 6.06 11.67
CA MET A 131 11.13 5.68 12.46
C MET A 131 10.92 4.41 13.28
N ASP A 132 9.69 4.03 13.63
CA ASP A 132 9.42 2.75 14.32
C ASP A 132 9.83 1.53 13.49
N PHE A 133 9.92 1.71 12.16
CA PHE A 133 10.33 0.71 11.15
C PHE A 133 11.77 0.90 10.66
N THR A 134 12.54 1.82 11.28
CA THR A 134 13.95 2.02 10.99
C THR A 134 14.83 1.87 12.24
N MET A 135 16.05 1.34 12.09
CA MET A 135 17.07 1.24 13.13
C MET A 135 18.37 1.79 12.56
N ASN A 136 18.97 2.77 13.23
CA ASN A 136 20.13 3.53 12.73
C ASN A 136 19.88 4.18 11.34
N GLY A 137 18.65 4.67 11.11
CA GLY A 137 18.28 5.30 9.85
C GLY A 137 18.27 4.34 8.66
N GLN A 138 18.09 3.04 8.89
CA GLN A 138 17.90 2.01 7.86
C GLN A 138 16.65 1.20 8.18
N PRO A 139 15.84 0.79 7.18
CA PRO A 139 14.72 -0.12 7.41
C PRO A 139 15.18 -1.40 8.10
N TYR A 140 14.48 -1.83 9.15
CA TYR A 140 14.79 -3.07 9.86
C TYR A 140 13.52 -3.90 10.10
N TRP A 141 13.70 -5.21 10.13
CA TRP A 141 12.63 -6.15 10.47
C TRP A 141 12.61 -6.33 11.99
N ARG A 142 11.50 -6.02 12.66
CA ARG A 142 11.28 -6.48 14.05
C ARG A 142 11.04 -7.99 14.01
N THR A 143 12.02 -8.75 14.47
CA THR A 143 11.94 -10.22 14.53
C THR A 143 11.59 -10.75 15.91
N GLU A 144 11.33 -9.87 16.90
CA GLU A 144 10.99 -10.31 18.26
C GLU A 144 9.46 -10.38 18.47
N PRO A 145 8.96 -11.41 19.17
CA PRO A 145 7.54 -11.66 19.41
C PRO A 145 6.87 -10.67 20.38
#